data_AF-A0AAN3HBV5-F1
#
_entry.id   AF-A0AAN3HBV5-F1
#
_cell.length_a   1.000
_cell.length_b   1.000
_cell.length_c   1.000
_cell.angle_alpha   90.00
_cell.angle_beta   90.00
_cell.angle_gamma   90.00
#
_symmetry.space_group_name_H-M   'P 1'
#
loop_
_entity.id
_entity.type
_entity.pdbx_description
1 polymer ?
#
loop_
_entity_poly.entity_id
_entity_poly.type
_entity_poly.pdbx_seq_one_letter_code
_entity_poly.pdbx_strand_id
1 'polypeptide(L)'
;MAARPRKNNVSVPNLYPLYSRKVNKVYWRYKHPVTGKFHALGTNEAEAIAIATEANTRLAEQRTRQILAISDRIATSKVKSITTSTWLDRYQAIQDNRLKSGDIRLNTYKQKAKPVSLLRERAGMKLISAVDVRDIAQLLDEYIAAGQPRMAQVVRSVLIDVFKEAQHYGEVPPGYNPALATKQPRRKITRQRLNLDEWQKIFDIADASHRYMGNAMLLALVTGQRLGDISRMKFSDIWDDHLHVIQEKTGSKIAIPLSLRLNAINWSLRDVVARCRDYAVSPYLVHFFRTTSQAERGAQVKSNTLTMNFSKARDLAGINWGDGSPATFHEQRSLSERLYKEQGLDTQKLLGHKTQQQTDRYHDDRGKGWSKVAL
;
A
#
# COMPACT_ATOMS: atom_id res chain seq x y z
N MET A 1 14.48 -57.32 32.29
CA MET A 1 13.32 -56.47 31.93
C MET A 1 13.75 -55.47 30.88
N ALA A 2 13.39 -55.69 29.61
CA ALA A 2 13.82 -54.83 28.50
C ALA A 2 13.05 -53.50 28.48
N ALA A 3 13.77 -52.40 28.30
CA ALA A 3 13.27 -51.03 28.31
C ALA A 3 12.21 -50.77 27.22
N ARG A 4 11.18 -49.99 27.56
CA ARG A 4 10.12 -49.52 26.64
C ARG A 4 10.71 -48.63 25.54
N PRO A 5 10.48 -48.90 24.24
CA PRO A 5 10.87 -47.98 23.18
C PRO A 5 9.94 -46.75 23.18
N ARG A 6 10.50 -45.55 23.39
CA ARG A 6 9.81 -44.26 23.23
C ARG A 6 9.70 -43.94 21.74
N LYS A 7 8.72 -44.52 21.02
CA LYS A 7 8.63 -44.36 19.55
C LYS A 7 7.53 -43.42 19.04
N ASN A 8 6.99 -42.56 19.90
CA ASN A 8 5.81 -41.75 19.59
C ASN A 8 5.98 -40.31 20.11
N ASN A 9 6.96 -39.59 19.57
CA ASN A 9 7.26 -38.21 19.98
C ASN A 9 6.49 -37.23 19.08
N VAL A 10 5.28 -36.85 19.51
CA VAL A 10 4.40 -35.96 18.76
C VAL A 10 4.60 -34.55 19.28
N SER A 11 5.03 -33.64 18.39
CA SER A 11 5.33 -32.23 18.74
C SER A 11 4.09 -31.36 18.94
N VAL A 12 2.91 -31.83 18.53
CA VAL A 12 1.67 -31.04 18.57
C VAL A 12 1.06 -31.13 19.97
N PRO A 13 0.85 -29.99 20.67
CA PRO A 13 0.21 -30.00 21.98
C PRO A 13 -1.15 -30.70 21.95
N ASN A 14 -1.50 -31.39 23.05
CA ASN A 14 -2.79 -32.07 23.22
C ASN A 14 -3.08 -33.25 22.27
N LEU A 15 -2.16 -33.62 21.37
CA LEU A 15 -2.27 -34.80 20.52
C LEU A 15 -1.50 -35.99 21.11
N TYR A 16 -2.16 -37.13 21.24
CA TYR A 16 -1.58 -38.33 21.83
C TYR A 16 -1.80 -39.56 20.94
N PRO A 17 -0.77 -40.37 20.71
CA PRO A 17 -0.89 -41.64 20.02
C PRO A 17 -1.18 -42.79 21.01
N LEU A 18 -1.99 -43.74 20.57
CA LEU A 18 -2.39 -44.94 21.29
C LEU A 18 -2.11 -46.16 20.42
N TYR A 19 -1.10 -46.95 20.77
CA TYR A 19 -0.75 -48.16 20.04
C TYR A 19 -1.59 -49.35 20.50
N SER A 20 -2.34 -49.96 19.58
CA SER A 20 -3.12 -51.16 19.83
C SER A 20 -2.34 -52.41 19.42
N ARG A 21 -1.89 -53.19 20.42
CA ARG A 21 -1.16 -54.46 20.20
C ARG A 21 -1.98 -55.54 19.50
N LYS A 22 -3.31 -55.55 19.71
CA LYS A 22 -4.22 -56.56 19.10
C LYS A 22 -4.35 -56.43 17.59
N VAL A 23 -4.24 -55.21 17.07
CA VAL A 23 -4.50 -54.90 15.65
C VAL A 23 -3.27 -54.30 14.96
N ASN A 24 -2.13 -54.24 15.67
CA ASN A 24 -0.86 -53.66 15.23
C ASN A 24 -1.01 -52.27 14.57
N LYS A 25 -1.87 -51.40 15.14
CA LYS A 25 -2.21 -50.08 14.61
C LYS A 25 -2.06 -48.99 15.66
N VAL A 26 -1.63 -47.80 15.23
CA VAL A 26 -1.61 -46.57 16.04
C VAL A 26 -2.91 -45.81 15.80
N TYR A 27 -3.60 -45.49 16.89
CA TYR A 27 -4.77 -44.61 16.90
C TYR A 27 -4.37 -43.26 17.48
N TRP A 28 -4.91 -42.19 16.92
CA TRP A 28 -4.68 -40.83 17.37
C TRP A 28 -5.86 -40.35 18.20
N ARG A 29 -5.57 -39.64 19.30
CA ARG A 29 -6.59 -39.03 20.15
C ARG A 29 -6.16 -37.64 20.60
N TYR A 30 -7.10 -36.72 20.61
CA TYR A 30 -6.92 -35.37 21.11
C TYR A 30 -7.43 -35.26 22.55
N LYS A 31 -6.66 -34.68 23.45
CA LYS A 31 -7.08 -34.39 24.83
C LYS A 31 -7.54 -32.94 24.92
N HIS A 32 -8.82 -32.72 25.18
CA HIS A 32 -9.33 -31.36 25.34
C HIS A 32 -8.70 -30.70 26.59
N PRO A 33 -8.03 -29.54 26.49
CA PRO A 33 -7.22 -28.98 27.59
C PRO A 33 -8.05 -28.50 28.79
N VAL A 34 -9.31 -28.09 28.57
CA VAL A 34 -10.23 -27.66 29.65
C VAL A 34 -10.96 -28.83 30.29
N THR A 35 -11.61 -29.70 29.52
CA THR A 35 -12.45 -30.80 30.05
C THR A 35 -11.65 -32.06 30.39
N GLY A 36 -10.40 -32.18 29.91
CA GLY A 36 -9.56 -33.36 30.09
C GLY A 36 -9.99 -34.60 29.30
N LYS A 37 -11.13 -34.55 28.58
CA LYS A 37 -11.68 -35.68 27.82
C LYS A 37 -10.87 -35.96 26.56
N PHE A 38 -10.76 -37.25 26.20
CA PHE A 38 -10.12 -37.69 24.96
C PHE A 38 -11.15 -37.86 23.85
N HIS A 39 -10.83 -37.36 22.66
CA HIS A 39 -11.59 -37.54 21.42
C HIS A 39 -10.75 -38.33 20.42
N ALA A 40 -11.31 -39.40 19.84
CA ALA A 40 -10.61 -40.21 18.85
C ALA A 40 -10.55 -39.48 17.50
N LEU A 41 -9.38 -39.48 16.86
CA LEU A 41 -9.10 -38.85 15.56
C LEU A 41 -8.79 -39.87 14.45
N GLY A 42 -8.96 -41.18 14.73
CA GLY A 42 -8.70 -42.25 13.77
C GLY A 42 -7.24 -42.68 13.70
N THR A 43 -6.82 -43.23 12.56
CA THR A 43 -5.49 -43.83 12.36
C THR A 43 -4.57 -43.01 11.44
N ASN A 44 -5.11 -41.97 10.79
CA ASN A 44 -4.35 -41.10 9.88
C ASN A 44 -3.60 -40.02 10.68
N GLU A 45 -2.27 -40.07 10.67
CA GLU A 45 -1.42 -39.13 11.41
C GLU A 45 -1.52 -37.70 10.88
N ALA A 46 -1.48 -37.50 9.57
CA ALA A 46 -1.49 -36.17 8.96
C ALA A 46 -2.80 -35.42 9.26
N GLU A 47 -3.92 -36.14 9.18
CA GLU A 47 -5.25 -35.62 9.48
C GLU A 47 -5.39 -35.32 10.98
N ALA A 48 -4.90 -36.21 11.85
CA ALA A 48 -4.93 -35.98 13.29
C ALA A 48 -4.09 -34.78 13.73
N ILE A 49 -2.92 -34.55 13.10
CA ILE A 49 -2.09 -33.36 13.30
C ILE A 49 -2.83 -32.09 12.87
N ALA A 50 -3.47 -32.10 11.69
CA ALA A 50 -4.22 -30.94 11.20
C ALA A 50 -5.39 -30.58 12.14
N ILE A 51 -6.19 -31.57 12.52
CA ILE A 51 -7.33 -31.38 13.44
C ILE A 51 -6.86 -30.88 14.82
N ALA A 52 -5.80 -31.47 15.38
CA ALA A 52 -5.29 -31.05 16.69
C ALA A 52 -4.73 -29.61 16.66
N THR A 53 -4.06 -29.24 15.58
CA THR A 53 -3.53 -27.88 15.38
C THR A 53 -4.67 -26.87 15.29
N GLU A 54 -5.70 -27.14 14.48
CA GLU A 54 -6.87 -26.27 14.36
C GLU A 54 -7.65 -26.15 15.68
N ALA A 55 -7.83 -27.26 16.40
CA ALA A 55 -8.51 -27.27 17.69
C ALA A 55 -7.76 -26.45 18.75
N ASN A 56 -6.43 -26.56 18.82
CA ASN A 56 -5.60 -25.76 19.71
C ASN A 56 -5.71 -24.26 19.40
N THR A 57 -5.67 -23.89 18.11
CA THR A 57 -5.82 -22.49 17.68
C THR A 57 -7.18 -21.94 18.10
N ARG A 58 -8.28 -22.66 17.83
CA ARG A 58 -9.64 -22.24 18.21
C ARG A 58 -9.82 -22.10 19.72
N LEU A 59 -9.26 -23.02 20.51
CA LEU A 59 -9.34 -22.95 21.97
C LEU A 59 -8.53 -21.78 22.53
N ALA A 60 -7.35 -21.52 21.97
CA ALA A 60 -6.56 -20.35 22.34
C ALA A 60 -7.31 -19.05 22.00
N GLU A 61 -7.91 -18.94 20.82
CA GLU A 61 -8.75 -17.80 20.42
C GLU A 61 -9.96 -17.61 21.36
N GLN A 62 -10.69 -18.68 21.67
CA GLN A 62 -11.82 -18.63 22.60
C GLN A 62 -11.39 -18.16 24.00
N ARG A 63 -10.27 -18.68 24.52
CA ARG A 63 -9.74 -18.28 25.82
C ARG A 63 -9.34 -16.81 25.83
N THR A 64 -8.67 -16.33 24.78
CA THR A 64 -8.33 -14.90 24.62
C THR A 64 -9.57 -14.03 24.57
N ARG A 65 -10.60 -14.41 23.80
CA ARG A 65 -11.89 -13.69 23.76
C ARG A 65 -12.58 -13.65 25.12
N GLN A 66 -12.57 -14.76 25.87
CA GLN A 66 -13.12 -14.80 27.23
C GLN A 66 -12.37 -13.88 28.18
N ILE A 67 -11.03 -13.86 28.14
CA ILE A 67 -10.21 -12.97 28.96
C ILE A 67 -10.50 -11.50 28.62
N LEU A 68 -10.59 -11.16 27.33
CA LEU A 68 -10.94 -9.81 26.87
C LEU A 68 -12.35 -9.43 27.35
N ALA A 69 -13.34 -10.29 27.19
CA ALA A 69 -14.72 -10.03 27.63
C ALA A 69 -14.84 -9.88 29.15
N ILE A 70 -14.10 -10.67 29.93
CA ILE A 70 -14.05 -10.54 31.40
C ILE A 70 -13.39 -9.20 31.77
N SER A 71 -12.27 -8.86 31.13
CA SER A 71 -11.57 -7.59 31.35
C SER A 71 -12.45 -6.40 31.00
N ASP A 72 -13.16 -6.44 29.88
CA ASP A 72 -14.11 -5.42 29.44
C ASP A 72 -15.29 -5.26 30.42
N ARG A 73 -15.81 -6.36 30.98
CA ARG A 73 -16.88 -6.33 32.01
C ARG A 73 -16.40 -5.74 33.33
N ILE A 74 -15.21 -6.12 33.78
CA ILE A 74 -14.60 -5.58 35.00
C ILE A 74 -14.29 -4.09 34.81
N ALA A 75 -13.79 -3.70 33.63
CA ALA A 75 -13.53 -2.31 33.31
C ALA A 75 -14.84 -1.54 33.28
N THR A 76 -15.84 -1.91 32.47
CA THR A 76 -17.13 -1.21 32.38
C THR A 76 -17.82 -0.98 33.74
N SER A 77 -17.62 -1.87 34.71
CA SER A 77 -18.15 -1.73 36.08
C SER A 77 -17.35 -0.78 37.01
N LYS A 78 -16.06 -0.49 36.72
CA LYS A 78 -15.19 0.39 37.52
C LYS A 78 -14.70 1.65 36.79
N VAL A 79 -14.43 1.56 35.50
CA VAL A 79 -13.89 2.57 34.57
C VAL A 79 -14.53 2.33 33.21
N LYS A 80 -15.40 3.22 32.72
CA LYS A 80 -16.11 3.10 31.42
C LYS A 80 -15.16 3.07 30.19
N SER A 81 -14.35 2.02 30.04
CA SER A 81 -13.36 1.87 28.99
C SER A 81 -13.22 0.40 28.64
N ILE A 82 -13.10 0.09 27.35
CA ILE A 82 -12.81 -1.26 26.86
C ILE A 82 -11.30 -1.49 26.64
N THR A 83 -10.93 -2.75 26.44
CA THR A 83 -9.61 -3.14 25.97
C THR A 83 -9.32 -2.62 24.57
N THR A 84 -8.04 -2.38 24.30
CA THR A 84 -7.56 -1.90 22.99
C THR A 84 -7.93 -2.88 21.89
N SER A 85 -7.87 -4.19 22.12
CA SER A 85 -8.27 -5.17 21.11
C SER A 85 -9.74 -5.03 20.71
N THR A 86 -10.65 -4.96 21.70
CA THR A 86 -12.09 -4.77 21.47
C THR A 86 -12.37 -3.44 20.75
N TRP A 87 -11.67 -2.36 21.14
CA TRP A 87 -11.77 -1.08 20.45
C TRP A 87 -11.33 -1.17 18.98
N LEU A 88 -10.21 -1.86 18.71
CA LEU A 88 -9.69 -1.99 17.34
C LEU A 88 -10.63 -2.78 16.43
N ASP A 89 -11.38 -3.76 16.95
CA ASP A 89 -12.42 -4.45 16.18
C ASP A 89 -13.58 -3.50 15.82
N ARG A 90 -14.01 -2.64 16.75
CA ARG A 90 -15.01 -1.60 16.47
C ARG A 90 -14.48 -0.58 15.45
N TYR A 91 -13.25 -0.11 15.62
CA TYR A 91 -12.59 0.78 14.68
C TYR A 91 -12.54 0.16 13.27
N GLN A 92 -12.24 -1.13 13.15
CA GLN A 92 -12.26 -1.83 11.87
C GLN A 92 -13.64 -1.79 11.21
N ALA A 93 -14.71 -2.06 11.97
CA ALA A 93 -16.08 -1.95 11.46
C ALA A 93 -16.45 -0.53 11.00
N ILE A 94 -15.94 0.51 11.68
CA ILE A 94 -16.10 1.91 11.24
C ILE A 94 -15.42 2.12 9.89
N GLN A 95 -14.18 1.61 9.73
CA GLN A 95 -13.46 1.74 8.46
C GLN A 95 -14.14 0.95 7.32
N ASP A 96 -14.73 -0.21 7.61
CA ASP A 96 -15.50 -1.00 6.65
C ASP A 96 -16.72 -0.21 6.14
N ASN A 97 -17.45 0.44 7.05
CA ASN A 97 -18.58 1.29 6.69
C ASN A 97 -18.15 2.50 5.85
N ARG A 98 -17.03 3.15 6.21
CA ARG A 98 -16.47 4.26 5.42
C ARG A 98 -16.00 3.84 4.03
N LEU A 99 -15.56 2.59 3.87
CA LEU A 99 -15.23 2.04 2.55
C LEU A 99 -16.51 1.79 1.73
N LYS A 100 -17.56 1.25 2.35
CA LYS A 100 -18.86 1.00 1.70
C LYS A 100 -19.56 2.30 1.28
N SER A 101 -19.50 3.35 2.10
CA SER A 101 -20.07 4.67 1.78
C SER A 101 -19.27 5.43 0.72
N GLY A 102 -18.01 5.04 0.47
CA GLY A 102 -17.10 5.73 -0.44
C GLY A 102 -16.33 6.90 0.18
N ASP A 103 -16.44 7.12 1.50
CA ASP A 103 -15.69 8.15 2.23
C ASP A 103 -14.18 7.92 2.19
N ILE A 104 -13.78 6.65 2.13
CA ILE A 104 -12.38 6.26 1.93
C ILE A 104 -12.24 5.29 0.76
N ARG A 105 -11.06 5.33 0.14
CA ARG A 105 -10.72 4.44 -0.97
C ARG A 105 -10.08 3.16 -0.46
N LEU A 106 -10.15 2.11 -1.27
CA LEU A 106 -9.57 0.80 -0.96
C LEU A 106 -8.10 0.86 -0.55
N ASN A 107 -7.28 1.69 -1.22
CA ASN A 107 -5.87 1.84 -0.86
C ASN A 107 -5.67 2.52 0.51
N THR A 108 -6.49 3.51 0.85
CA THR A 108 -6.47 4.15 2.18
C THR A 108 -6.89 3.16 3.27
N TYR A 109 -7.92 2.36 2.99
CA TYR A 109 -8.37 1.28 3.88
C TYR A 109 -7.25 0.24 4.13
N LYS A 110 -6.63 -0.28 3.07
CA LYS A 110 -5.54 -1.26 3.16
C LYS A 110 -4.33 -0.73 3.96
N GLN A 111 -4.01 0.56 3.84
CA GLN A 111 -2.90 1.17 4.59
C GLN A 111 -3.10 1.19 6.10
N LYS A 112 -4.35 1.11 6.59
CA LYS A 112 -4.66 1.12 8.03
C LYS A 112 -4.42 -0.23 8.70
N ALA A 113 -4.43 -1.34 7.95
CA ALA A 113 -4.34 -2.69 8.50
C ALA A 113 -3.05 -2.93 9.31
N LYS A 114 -1.89 -2.55 8.77
CA LYS A 114 -0.61 -2.77 9.45
C LYS A 114 -0.48 -1.97 10.75
N PRO A 115 -0.74 -0.64 10.79
CA PRO A 115 -0.76 0.10 12.05
C PRO A 115 -1.71 -0.45 13.11
N VAL A 116 -2.91 -0.91 12.70
CA VAL A 116 -3.89 -1.52 13.62
C VAL A 116 -3.37 -2.83 14.20
N SER A 117 -2.78 -3.71 13.38
CA SER A 117 -2.15 -4.96 13.85
C SER A 117 -1.05 -4.68 14.87
N LEU A 118 -0.20 -3.70 14.59
CA LEU A 118 0.91 -3.33 15.47
C LEU A 118 0.43 -2.84 16.85
N LEU A 119 -0.61 -2.00 16.88
CA LEU A 119 -1.17 -1.54 18.15
C LEU A 119 -1.83 -2.70 18.91
N ARG A 120 -2.48 -3.62 18.20
CA ARG A 120 -3.07 -4.83 18.79
C ARG A 120 -2.01 -5.73 19.42
N GLU A 121 -0.91 -5.97 18.72
CA GLU A 121 0.23 -6.76 19.22
C GLU A 121 0.86 -6.14 20.47
N ARG A 122 1.03 -4.81 20.49
CA ARG A 122 1.72 -4.10 21.58
C ARG A 122 0.86 -3.84 22.81
N ALA A 123 -0.41 -3.47 22.60
CA ALA A 123 -1.28 -2.93 23.64
C ALA A 123 -2.67 -3.57 23.69
N GLY A 124 -2.92 -4.65 22.95
CA GLY A 124 -4.26 -5.26 22.81
C GLY A 124 -4.94 -5.61 24.14
N MET A 125 -4.17 -6.04 25.14
CA MET A 125 -4.67 -6.39 26.47
C MET A 125 -4.82 -5.18 27.41
N LYS A 126 -4.21 -4.04 27.10
CA LYS A 126 -4.39 -2.81 27.88
C LYS A 126 -5.75 -2.20 27.57
N LEU A 127 -6.34 -1.53 28.55
CA LEU A 127 -7.46 -0.62 28.30
C LEU A 127 -7.02 0.48 27.33
N ILE A 128 -7.89 0.88 26.41
CA ILE A 128 -7.54 1.93 25.44
C ILE A 128 -7.21 3.27 26.14
N SER A 129 -7.86 3.52 27.27
CA SER A 129 -7.59 4.66 28.16
C SER A 129 -6.25 4.59 28.92
N ALA A 130 -5.61 3.42 28.95
CA ALA A 130 -4.33 3.18 29.61
C ALA A 130 -3.15 3.10 28.63
N VAL A 131 -3.39 3.23 27.32
CA VAL A 131 -2.33 3.29 26.30
C VAL A 131 -1.71 4.68 26.32
N ASP A 132 -0.45 4.77 26.72
CA ASP A 132 0.22 6.05 26.92
C ASP A 132 1.12 6.46 25.74
N VAL A 133 1.76 7.63 25.87
CA VAL A 133 2.68 8.15 24.85
C VAL A 133 3.90 7.24 24.68
N ARG A 134 4.33 6.54 25.73
CA ARG A 134 5.50 5.66 25.71
C ARG A 134 5.23 4.41 24.87
N ASP A 135 4.05 3.83 24.98
CA ASP A 135 3.62 2.70 24.16
C ASP A 135 3.69 3.03 22.66
N ILE A 136 3.20 4.22 22.28
CA ILE A 136 3.22 4.67 20.89
C ILE A 136 4.63 5.05 20.44
N ALA A 137 5.39 5.77 21.28
CA ALA A 137 6.76 6.19 20.96
C ALA A 137 7.67 5.00 20.67
N GLN A 138 7.63 3.96 21.50
CA GLN A 138 8.41 2.73 21.27
C GLN A 138 8.08 2.08 19.92
N LEU A 139 6.79 2.03 19.56
CA LEU A 139 6.37 1.52 18.25
C LEU A 139 6.94 2.35 17.10
N LEU A 140 6.96 3.67 17.22
CA LEU A 140 7.51 4.55 16.17
C LEU A 140 9.04 4.42 16.08
N ASP A 141 9.72 4.33 17.22
CA ASP A 141 11.18 4.26 17.30
C ASP A 141 11.72 2.97 16.66
N GLU A 142 11.02 1.84 16.76
CA GLU A 142 11.36 0.59 16.06
C GLU A 142 11.48 0.80 14.54
N TYR A 143 10.53 1.53 13.93
CA TYR A 143 10.56 1.83 12.50
C TYR A 143 11.60 2.89 12.14
N ILE A 144 11.85 3.86 13.02
CA ILE A 144 12.87 4.88 12.79
C ILE A 144 14.26 4.23 12.83
N ALA A 145 14.52 3.38 13.84
CA ALA A 145 15.78 2.63 13.98
C ALA A 145 16.01 1.67 12.80
N ALA A 146 14.94 1.07 12.26
CA ALA A 146 15.00 0.25 11.05
C ALA A 146 15.15 1.05 9.74
N GLY A 147 15.34 2.37 9.79
CA GLY A 147 15.48 3.21 8.59
C GLY A 147 14.18 3.44 7.82
N GLN A 148 13.02 3.24 8.46
CA GLN A 148 11.68 3.35 7.86
C GLN A 148 10.86 4.53 8.42
N PRO A 149 11.35 5.78 8.41
CA PRO A 149 10.64 6.93 9.00
C PRO A 149 9.32 7.23 8.30
N ARG A 150 9.17 6.87 7.01
CA ARG A 150 7.88 7.01 6.31
C ARG A 150 6.83 6.08 6.89
N MET A 151 7.20 4.85 7.23
CA MET A 151 6.26 3.90 7.82
C MET A 151 5.88 4.36 9.22
N ALA A 152 6.83 4.85 10.02
CA ALA A 152 6.54 5.49 11.31
C ALA A 152 5.51 6.64 11.18
N GLN A 153 5.62 7.51 10.16
CA GLN A 153 4.62 8.55 9.91
C GLN A 153 3.23 7.97 9.60
N VAL A 154 3.15 6.90 8.81
CA VAL A 154 1.88 6.22 8.48
C VAL A 154 1.28 5.60 9.73
N VAL A 155 2.08 4.88 10.52
CA VAL A 155 1.67 4.32 11.81
C VAL A 155 1.10 5.41 12.70
N ARG A 156 1.88 6.47 12.98
CA ARG A 156 1.42 7.61 13.80
C ARG A 156 0.12 8.21 13.29
N SER A 157 -0.01 8.44 11.98
CA SER A 157 -1.21 9.02 11.39
C SER A 157 -2.45 8.14 11.57
N VAL A 158 -2.32 6.82 11.45
CA VAL A 158 -3.45 5.90 11.63
C VAL A 158 -3.79 5.78 13.11
N LEU A 159 -2.80 5.73 14.00
CA LEU A 159 -3.07 5.67 15.43
C LEU A 159 -3.72 6.96 15.95
N ILE A 160 -3.37 8.13 15.40
CA ILE A 160 -4.10 9.38 15.69
C ILE A 160 -5.59 9.23 15.36
N ASP A 161 -5.92 8.64 14.21
CA ASP A 161 -7.30 8.39 13.78
C ASP A 161 -8.00 7.38 14.70
N VAL A 162 -7.32 6.30 15.11
CA VAL A 162 -7.83 5.30 16.07
C VAL A 162 -8.25 5.96 17.39
N PHE A 163 -7.42 6.84 17.94
CA PHE A 163 -7.74 7.55 19.19
C PHE A 163 -8.75 8.68 18.98
N LYS A 164 -8.82 9.28 17.79
CA LYS A 164 -9.83 10.29 17.47
C LYS A 164 -11.23 9.66 17.43
N GLU A 165 -11.38 8.51 16.78
CA GLU A 165 -12.61 7.74 16.81
C GLU A 165 -12.94 7.28 18.25
N ALA A 166 -11.92 6.91 19.05
CA ALA A 166 -12.14 6.50 20.44
C ALA A 166 -12.74 7.64 21.29
N GLN A 167 -12.29 8.87 21.05
CA GLN A 167 -12.87 10.06 21.68
C GLN A 167 -14.32 10.27 21.26
N HIS A 168 -14.63 10.11 19.97
CA HIS A 168 -16.01 10.27 19.46
C HIS A 168 -16.98 9.25 20.06
N TYR A 169 -16.51 8.03 20.35
CA TYR A 169 -17.30 6.98 20.99
C TYR A 169 -17.24 6.99 22.53
N GLY A 170 -16.52 7.95 23.13
CA GLY A 170 -16.42 8.09 24.59
C GLY A 170 -15.59 7.01 25.29
N GLU A 171 -14.80 6.24 24.55
CA GLU A 171 -13.91 5.20 25.10
C GLU A 171 -12.65 5.80 25.75
N VAL A 172 -12.29 7.02 25.36
CA VAL A 172 -11.27 7.84 26.01
C VAL A 172 -11.76 9.29 26.15
N PRO A 173 -11.25 10.06 27.14
CA PRO A 173 -11.66 11.45 27.34
C PRO A 173 -11.35 12.35 26.13
N PRO A 174 -12.12 13.43 25.90
CA PRO A 174 -11.80 14.44 24.89
C PRO A 174 -10.36 14.96 25.04
N GLY A 175 -9.63 15.07 23.94
CA GLY A 175 -8.23 15.49 23.94
C GLY A 175 -7.23 14.37 24.25
N TYR A 176 -7.67 13.19 24.71
CA TYR A 176 -6.78 12.06 24.95
C TYR A 176 -6.37 11.40 23.63
N ASN A 177 -5.17 11.72 23.15
CA ASN A 177 -4.58 11.10 21.95
C ASN A 177 -3.07 10.92 22.14
N PRO A 178 -2.61 9.78 22.68
CA PRO A 178 -1.20 9.53 22.93
C PRO A 178 -0.37 9.57 21.63
N ALA A 179 -0.94 9.13 20.50
CA ALA A 179 -0.28 9.18 19.21
C ALA A 179 -0.07 10.62 18.72
N LEU A 180 -0.99 11.54 18.99
CA LEU A 180 -0.83 12.96 18.68
C LEU A 180 0.26 13.62 19.53
N ALA A 181 0.40 13.21 20.80
CA ALA A 181 1.42 13.72 21.71
C ALA A 181 2.84 13.25 21.35
N THR A 182 2.99 12.15 20.60
CA THR A 182 4.32 11.71 20.12
C THR A 182 4.95 12.69 19.13
N LYS A 183 6.28 12.75 19.12
CA LYS A 183 7.06 13.51 18.15
C LYS A 183 6.78 12.99 16.72
N GLN A 184 6.49 13.91 15.81
CA GLN A 184 6.29 13.55 14.40
C GLN A 184 7.62 13.05 13.79
N PRO A 185 7.67 11.82 13.25
CA PRO A 185 8.88 11.32 12.59
C PRO A 185 9.22 12.19 11.38
N ARG A 186 10.48 12.62 11.29
CA ARG A 186 10.99 13.41 10.17
C ARG A 186 11.56 12.49 9.10
N ARG A 187 11.26 12.79 7.84
CA ARG A 187 11.84 12.09 6.68
C ARG A 187 12.39 13.11 5.71
N LYS A 188 13.68 12.99 5.37
CA LYS A 188 14.27 13.68 4.23
C LYS A 188 13.79 13.00 2.94
N ILE A 189 13.40 13.80 1.95
CA ILE A 189 13.06 13.26 0.62
C ILE A 189 14.37 12.92 -0.07
N THR A 190 14.59 11.63 -0.35
CA THR A 190 15.80 11.13 -1.01
C THR A 190 15.63 10.92 -2.51
N ARG A 191 14.38 10.94 -3.02
CA ARG A 191 14.11 10.69 -4.44
C ARG A 191 14.58 11.85 -5.29
N GLN A 192 15.52 11.55 -6.19
CA GLN A 192 16.06 12.49 -7.14
C GLN A 192 15.03 12.87 -8.21
N ARG A 193 15.13 14.10 -8.71
CA ARG A 193 14.37 14.55 -9.89
C ARG A 193 14.94 13.91 -11.15
N LEU A 194 14.12 13.90 -12.20
CA LEU A 194 14.52 13.47 -13.54
C LEU A 194 14.75 14.71 -14.40
N ASN A 195 15.91 14.87 -15.03
CA ASN A 195 16.13 15.92 -16.04
C ASN A 195 15.81 15.38 -17.45
N LEU A 196 15.87 16.25 -18.46
CA LEU A 196 15.50 15.88 -19.84
C LEU A 196 16.47 14.85 -20.43
N ASP A 197 17.79 15.03 -20.24
CA ASP A 197 18.81 14.12 -20.77
C ASP A 197 18.69 12.72 -20.19
N GLU A 198 18.47 12.61 -18.88
CA GLU A 198 18.18 11.36 -18.20
C GLU A 198 16.87 10.74 -18.70
N TRP A 199 15.83 11.55 -18.88
CA TRP A 199 14.56 11.06 -19.42
C TRP A 199 14.76 10.47 -20.81
N GLN A 200 15.53 11.13 -21.69
CA GLN A 200 15.80 10.66 -23.04
C GLN A 200 16.52 9.31 -23.04
N LYS A 201 17.58 9.16 -22.23
CA LYS A 201 18.30 7.89 -22.09
C LYS A 201 17.40 6.74 -21.66
N ILE A 202 16.51 7.01 -20.69
CA ILE A 202 15.54 6.00 -20.21
C ILE A 202 14.50 5.72 -21.29
N PHE A 203 14.03 6.75 -22.00
CA PHE A 203 13.03 6.65 -23.05
C PHE A 203 13.52 5.75 -24.18
N ASP A 204 14.75 5.95 -24.67
CA ASP A 204 15.30 5.18 -25.79
C ASP A 204 15.33 3.68 -25.48
N ILE A 205 15.75 3.30 -24.26
CA ILE A 205 15.78 1.90 -23.80
C ILE A 205 14.36 1.36 -23.64
N ALA A 206 13.48 2.13 -22.99
CA ALA A 206 12.12 1.73 -22.69
C ALA A 206 11.29 1.50 -23.95
N ASP A 207 11.41 2.40 -24.93
CA ASP A 207 10.69 2.36 -26.19
C ASP A 207 11.16 1.22 -27.09
N ALA A 208 12.48 1.01 -27.18
CA ALA A 208 13.06 -0.12 -27.89
C ALA A 208 12.63 -1.47 -27.30
N SER A 209 12.54 -1.55 -25.97
CA SER A 209 12.12 -2.78 -25.27
C SER A 209 10.63 -3.06 -25.45
N HIS A 210 9.80 -2.03 -25.25
CA HIS A 210 8.34 -2.13 -25.24
C HIS A 210 7.72 -0.86 -25.80
N ARG A 211 7.12 -0.93 -27.00
CA ARG A 211 6.46 0.22 -27.63
C ARG A 211 5.40 0.90 -26.75
N TYR A 212 4.62 0.12 -25.99
CA TYR A 212 3.65 0.69 -25.05
C TYR A 212 4.30 1.51 -23.92
N MET A 213 5.56 1.19 -23.58
CA MET A 213 6.31 1.90 -22.54
C MET A 213 6.75 3.27 -23.04
N GLY A 214 7.26 3.35 -24.28
CA GLY A 214 7.53 4.63 -24.94
C GLY A 214 6.28 5.49 -25.04
N ASN A 215 5.15 4.91 -25.49
CA ASN A 215 3.86 5.61 -25.51
C ASN A 215 3.45 6.12 -24.12
N ALA A 216 3.59 5.30 -23.07
CA ALA A 216 3.25 5.70 -21.71
C ALA A 216 4.16 6.83 -21.18
N MET A 217 5.45 6.82 -21.51
CA MET A 217 6.39 7.88 -21.12
C MET A 217 6.10 9.20 -21.84
N LEU A 218 5.84 9.15 -23.14
CA LEU A 218 5.43 10.32 -23.91
C LEU A 218 4.11 10.91 -23.39
N LEU A 219 3.09 10.08 -23.15
CA LEU A 219 1.84 10.54 -22.56
C LEU A 219 2.08 11.16 -21.18
N ALA A 220 2.89 10.53 -20.33
CA ALA A 220 3.19 11.07 -19.00
C ALA A 220 3.89 12.43 -19.04
N LEU A 221 4.84 12.61 -19.97
CA LEU A 221 5.61 13.83 -20.10
C LEU A 221 4.81 14.96 -20.80
N VAL A 222 4.08 14.64 -21.86
CA VAL A 222 3.29 15.64 -22.62
C VAL A 222 2.01 16.06 -21.88
N THR A 223 1.35 15.15 -21.16
CA THR A 223 0.10 15.49 -20.46
C THR A 223 0.30 15.88 -18.99
N GLY A 224 1.47 15.55 -18.42
CA GLY A 224 1.76 15.71 -17.00
C GLY A 224 0.87 14.86 -16.08
N GLN A 225 0.09 13.89 -16.58
CA GLN A 225 -0.87 13.14 -15.76
C GLN A 225 -0.22 12.04 -14.89
N ARG A 226 -0.95 11.58 -13.86
CA ARG A 226 -0.43 10.55 -12.95
C ARG A 226 -0.44 9.19 -13.63
N LEU A 227 0.52 8.34 -13.28
CA LEU A 227 0.65 6.97 -13.78
C LEU A 227 -0.68 6.16 -13.81
N GLY A 228 -1.48 6.26 -12.75
CA GLY A 228 -2.79 5.59 -12.69
C GLY A 228 -3.74 6.09 -13.78
N ASP A 229 -3.74 7.38 -14.03
CA ASP A 229 -4.56 8.03 -15.05
C ASP A 229 -4.05 7.67 -16.46
N ILE A 230 -2.73 7.72 -16.69
CA ILE A 230 -2.08 7.32 -17.96
C ILE A 230 -2.47 5.89 -18.35
N SER A 231 -2.39 4.95 -17.42
CA SER A 231 -2.75 3.54 -17.65
C SER A 231 -4.21 3.35 -18.06
N ARG A 232 -5.12 4.26 -17.68
CA ARG A 232 -6.57 4.14 -17.93
C ARG A 232 -7.08 4.98 -19.10
N MET A 233 -6.27 5.86 -19.68
CA MET A 233 -6.69 6.70 -20.81
C MET A 233 -7.21 5.83 -21.96
N LYS A 234 -8.36 6.21 -22.51
CA LYS A 234 -9.00 5.54 -23.64
C LYS A 234 -9.11 6.45 -24.85
N PHE A 235 -9.15 5.86 -26.04
CA PHE A 235 -9.38 6.61 -27.27
C PHE A 235 -10.76 7.28 -27.27
N SER A 236 -11.74 6.71 -26.58
CA SER A 236 -13.06 7.30 -26.36
C SER A 236 -13.06 8.55 -25.48
N ASP A 237 -11.98 8.78 -24.72
CA ASP A 237 -11.85 9.98 -23.87
C ASP A 237 -11.45 11.21 -24.71
N ILE A 238 -11.25 11.04 -26.01
CA ILE A 238 -10.85 12.09 -26.95
C ILE A 238 -12.06 12.52 -27.76
N TRP A 239 -12.46 13.78 -27.59
CA TRP A 239 -13.56 14.44 -28.29
C TRP A 239 -13.33 15.95 -28.24
N ASP A 240 -13.98 16.71 -29.13
CA ASP A 240 -13.79 18.17 -29.28
C ASP A 240 -12.31 18.62 -29.35
N ASP A 241 -11.47 17.81 -30.01
CA ASP A 241 -10.02 18.02 -30.13
C ASP A 241 -9.25 18.10 -28.78
N HIS A 242 -9.82 17.53 -27.72
CA HIS A 242 -9.21 17.45 -26.40
C HIS A 242 -9.22 16.01 -25.86
N LEU A 243 -8.17 15.66 -25.11
CA LEU A 243 -8.14 14.48 -24.26
C LEU A 243 -8.75 14.82 -22.89
N HIS A 244 -9.85 14.17 -22.55
CA HIS A 244 -10.56 14.38 -21.30
C HIS A 244 -10.09 13.41 -20.22
N VAL A 245 -9.59 13.94 -19.10
CA VAL A 245 -9.04 13.15 -18.00
C VAL A 245 -9.79 13.44 -16.71
N ILE A 246 -10.38 12.39 -16.13
CA ILE A 246 -10.86 12.42 -14.75
C ILE A 246 -9.79 11.79 -13.87
N GLN A 247 -9.08 12.63 -13.12
CA GLN A 247 -7.99 12.17 -12.28
C GLN A 247 -8.54 11.29 -11.16
N GLU A 248 -8.08 10.04 -11.09
CA GLU A 248 -8.59 9.11 -10.07
C GLU A 248 -8.36 9.71 -8.70
N LYS A 249 -7.14 10.14 -8.35
CA LYS A 249 -6.79 10.55 -6.97
C LYS A 249 -7.64 11.70 -6.40
N THR A 250 -7.96 12.71 -7.21
CA THR A 250 -8.57 13.96 -6.73
C THR A 250 -9.98 14.19 -7.27
N GLY A 251 -10.40 13.46 -8.31
CA GLY A 251 -11.64 13.70 -9.03
C GLY A 251 -11.61 14.92 -9.96
N SER A 252 -10.46 15.59 -10.10
CA SER A 252 -10.30 16.75 -10.98
C SER A 252 -10.58 16.36 -12.44
N LYS A 253 -11.40 17.13 -13.14
CA LYS A 253 -11.69 16.97 -14.56
C LYS A 253 -10.85 17.96 -15.35
N ILE A 254 -10.14 17.49 -16.36
CA ILE A 254 -9.23 18.30 -17.19
C ILE A 254 -9.45 17.93 -18.64
N ALA A 255 -9.57 18.92 -19.53
CA ALA A 255 -9.53 18.75 -20.97
C ALA A 255 -8.17 19.26 -21.46
N ILE A 256 -7.38 18.38 -22.09
CA ILE A 256 -6.04 18.71 -22.57
C ILE A 256 -6.09 18.79 -24.10
N PRO A 257 -5.81 19.95 -24.72
CA PRO A 257 -5.92 20.08 -26.17
C PRO A 257 -4.92 19.17 -26.88
N LEU A 258 -5.34 18.51 -27.96
CA LEU A 258 -4.45 17.65 -28.76
C LEU A 258 -3.31 18.46 -29.41
N SER A 259 -3.51 19.76 -29.62
CA SER A 259 -2.48 20.69 -30.10
C SER A 259 -1.39 21.01 -29.06
N LEU A 260 -1.55 20.62 -27.78
CA LEU A 260 -0.54 20.84 -26.75
C LEU A 260 0.79 20.22 -27.17
N ARG A 261 1.83 21.07 -27.27
CA ARG A 261 3.18 20.68 -27.69
C ARG A 261 4.21 20.92 -26.61
N LEU A 262 5.03 19.91 -26.35
CA LEU A 262 6.22 20.03 -25.53
C LEU A 262 7.42 20.27 -26.46
N ASN A 263 7.85 21.52 -26.56
CA ASN A 263 8.90 21.98 -27.47
C ASN A 263 10.23 21.27 -27.18
N ALA A 264 10.53 21.02 -25.92
CA ALA A 264 11.77 20.37 -25.48
C ALA A 264 12.02 18.98 -26.09
N ILE A 265 10.96 18.26 -26.47
CA ILE A 265 11.05 16.96 -27.16
C ILE A 265 10.44 16.99 -28.56
N ASN A 266 9.90 18.13 -28.99
CA ASN A 266 9.27 18.33 -30.29
C ASN A 266 8.05 17.40 -30.57
N TRP A 267 7.28 17.03 -29.52
CA TRP A 267 6.06 16.21 -29.64
C TRP A 267 4.80 17.00 -29.24
N SER A 268 3.75 16.89 -30.05
CA SER A 268 2.39 17.26 -29.63
C SER A 268 1.61 16.08 -29.06
N LEU A 269 0.58 16.36 -28.27
CA LEU A 269 -0.32 15.31 -27.77
C LEU A 269 -0.98 14.56 -28.93
N ARG A 270 -1.33 15.23 -30.04
CA ARG A 270 -1.84 14.60 -31.26
C ARG A 270 -0.86 13.58 -31.82
N ASP A 271 0.43 13.93 -31.91
CA ASP A 271 1.48 13.03 -32.41
C ASP A 271 1.58 11.78 -31.52
N VAL A 272 1.55 11.97 -30.19
CA VAL A 272 1.61 10.85 -29.24
C VAL A 272 0.38 9.95 -29.35
N VAL A 273 -0.83 10.53 -29.47
CA VAL A 273 -2.07 9.75 -29.65
C VAL A 273 -2.03 8.97 -30.96
N ALA A 274 -1.56 9.58 -32.05
CA ALA A 274 -1.39 8.90 -33.34
C ALA A 274 -0.41 7.73 -33.23
N ARG A 275 0.72 7.92 -32.52
CA ARG A 275 1.70 6.86 -32.25
C ARG A 275 1.12 5.70 -31.41
N CYS A 276 0.18 6.01 -30.50
CA CYS A 276 -0.54 5.01 -29.72
C CYS A 276 -1.47 4.15 -30.56
N ARG A 277 -1.97 4.65 -31.71
CA ARG A 277 -2.74 3.83 -32.63
C ARG A 277 -1.82 2.86 -33.37
N ASP A 278 -2.13 1.59 -33.24
CA ASP A 278 -1.46 0.51 -33.94
C ASP A 278 -2.49 -0.52 -34.44
N TYR A 279 -2.01 -1.63 -34.99
CA TYR A 279 -2.89 -2.67 -35.55
C TYR A 279 -3.66 -3.47 -34.49
N ALA A 280 -3.38 -3.31 -33.20
CA ALA A 280 -4.14 -3.97 -32.15
C ALA A 280 -5.41 -3.17 -31.86
N VAL A 281 -6.56 -3.86 -31.94
CA VAL A 281 -7.84 -3.29 -31.50
C VAL A 281 -7.82 -3.16 -29.98
N SER A 282 -7.77 -1.93 -29.47
CA SER A 282 -7.83 -1.63 -28.04
C SER A 282 -8.63 -0.36 -27.78
N PRO A 283 -9.42 -0.31 -26.69
CA PRO A 283 -9.99 0.95 -26.23
C PRO A 283 -8.95 1.84 -25.55
N TYR A 284 -7.81 1.31 -25.09
CA TYR A 284 -6.83 2.05 -24.27
C TYR A 284 -5.73 2.69 -25.13
N LEU A 285 -5.23 3.86 -24.73
CA LEU A 285 -4.05 4.48 -25.38
C LEU A 285 -2.76 3.69 -25.08
N VAL A 286 -2.70 3.07 -23.90
CA VAL A 286 -1.55 2.26 -23.47
C VAL A 286 -2.00 0.80 -23.32
N HIS A 287 -1.74 0.01 -24.36
CA HIS A 287 -2.14 -1.38 -24.46
C HIS A 287 -0.98 -2.29 -24.92
N PHE A 288 -1.15 -3.60 -24.71
CA PHE A 288 -0.20 -4.59 -25.22
C PHE A 288 -0.38 -4.77 -26.73
N PHE A 289 0.69 -4.50 -27.50
CA PHE A 289 0.67 -4.68 -28.96
C PHE A 289 0.66 -6.14 -29.41
N ARG A 290 1.21 -7.04 -28.59
CA ARG A 290 1.28 -8.48 -28.83
C ARG A 290 0.79 -9.23 -27.60
N THR A 291 0.26 -10.43 -27.81
CA THR A 291 -0.02 -11.34 -26.70
C THR A 291 1.27 -11.68 -25.98
N THR A 292 1.22 -11.61 -24.66
CA THR A 292 2.29 -12.01 -23.75
C THR A 292 1.77 -13.11 -22.83
N SER A 293 2.64 -13.74 -22.05
CA SER A 293 2.22 -14.74 -21.05
C SER A 293 1.27 -14.17 -19.97
N GLN A 294 1.21 -12.84 -19.81
CA GLN A 294 0.46 -12.19 -18.74
C GLN A 294 -0.73 -11.37 -19.24
N ALA A 295 -0.87 -11.17 -20.55
CA ALA A 295 -1.91 -10.32 -21.12
C ALA A 295 -2.10 -10.57 -22.62
N GLU A 296 -3.35 -10.48 -23.06
CA GLU A 296 -3.72 -10.56 -24.47
C GLU A 296 -3.37 -9.28 -25.24
N ARG A 297 -3.25 -9.40 -26.56
CA ARG A 297 -3.15 -8.25 -27.46
C ARG A 297 -4.34 -7.32 -27.29
N GLY A 298 -4.09 -6.02 -27.20
CA GLY A 298 -5.10 -4.99 -26.99
C GLY A 298 -5.51 -4.80 -25.52
N ALA A 299 -5.04 -5.65 -24.60
CA ALA A 299 -5.32 -5.49 -23.18
C ALA A 299 -4.62 -4.26 -22.58
N GLN A 300 -5.24 -3.68 -21.56
CA GLN A 300 -4.69 -2.54 -20.82
C GLN A 300 -3.36 -2.89 -20.13
N VAL A 301 -2.36 -2.03 -20.28
CA VAL A 301 -1.14 -2.13 -19.46
C VAL A 301 -1.39 -1.50 -18.09
N LYS A 302 -1.27 -2.29 -17.02
CA LYS A 302 -1.51 -1.83 -15.64
C LYS A 302 -0.38 -0.95 -15.11
N SER A 303 -0.69 -0.05 -14.19
CA SER A 303 0.28 0.87 -13.56
C SER A 303 1.51 0.18 -12.93
N ASN A 304 1.32 -1.00 -12.34
CA ASN A 304 2.44 -1.76 -11.76
C ASN A 304 3.43 -2.20 -12.85
N THR A 305 2.94 -2.71 -13.98
CA THR A 305 3.77 -3.11 -15.13
C THR A 305 4.57 -1.93 -15.66
N LEU A 306 3.94 -0.76 -15.82
CA LEU A 306 4.62 0.46 -16.25
C LEU A 306 5.70 0.92 -15.25
N THR A 307 5.43 0.85 -13.94
CA THR A 307 6.44 1.22 -12.92
C THR A 307 7.63 0.27 -12.91
N MET A 308 7.38 -1.03 -13.04
CA MET A 308 8.42 -2.05 -13.06
C MET A 308 9.29 -1.89 -14.30
N ASN A 309 8.68 -1.76 -15.48
CA ASN A 309 9.43 -1.65 -16.73
C ASN A 309 10.16 -0.30 -16.87
N PHE A 310 9.59 0.79 -16.33
CA PHE A 310 10.34 2.04 -16.18
C PHE A 310 11.58 1.86 -15.30
N SER A 311 11.44 1.20 -14.14
CA SER A 311 12.58 0.96 -13.25
C SER A 311 13.66 0.13 -13.94
N LYS A 312 13.27 -0.92 -14.68
CA LYS A 312 14.21 -1.72 -15.47
C LYS A 312 14.96 -0.88 -16.52
N ALA A 313 14.24 -0.08 -17.32
CA ALA A 313 14.85 0.78 -18.32
C ALA A 313 15.78 1.84 -17.68
N ARG A 314 15.37 2.40 -16.53
CA ARG A 314 16.18 3.32 -15.75
C ARG A 314 17.47 2.70 -15.24
N ASP A 315 17.40 1.48 -14.71
CA ASP A 315 18.57 0.80 -14.17
C ASP A 315 19.54 0.42 -15.30
N LEU A 316 19.03 0.05 -16.47
CA LEU A 316 19.83 -0.17 -17.69
C LEU A 316 20.45 1.12 -18.25
N ALA A 317 19.84 2.29 -18.02
CA ALA A 317 20.38 3.57 -18.47
C ALA A 317 21.68 3.97 -17.75
N GLY A 318 22.06 3.28 -16.68
CA GLY A 318 23.34 3.50 -15.99
C GLY A 318 23.50 4.90 -15.37
N ILE A 319 22.38 5.56 -15.04
CA ILE A 319 22.40 6.93 -14.49
C ILE A 319 22.88 6.89 -13.03
N ASN A 320 23.86 7.74 -12.69
CA ASN A 320 24.30 7.93 -11.33
C ASN A 320 23.35 8.89 -10.58
N TRP A 321 22.72 8.41 -9.51
CA TRP A 321 21.77 9.17 -8.70
C TRP A 321 22.39 9.79 -7.43
N GLY A 322 23.71 9.67 -7.27
CA GLY A 322 24.43 10.10 -6.07
C GLY A 322 23.90 9.42 -4.80
N ASP A 323 23.82 10.18 -3.71
CA ASP A 323 23.32 9.69 -2.41
C ASP A 323 21.78 9.57 -2.34
N GLY A 324 21.09 9.90 -3.44
CA GLY A 324 19.63 9.85 -3.49
C GLY A 324 19.09 8.52 -4.03
N SER A 325 17.81 8.25 -3.76
CA SER A 325 17.12 7.15 -4.41
C SER A 325 16.79 7.52 -5.87
N PRO A 326 16.88 6.57 -6.81
CA PRO A 326 16.63 6.84 -8.22
C PRO A 326 15.25 7.45 -8.53
N ALA A 327 15.16 8.22 -9.62
CA ALA A 327 13.89 8.73 -10.11
C ALA A 327 12.92 7.57 -10.44
N THR A 328 11.62 7.80 -10.29
CA THR A 328 10.59 6.82 -10.68
C THR A 328 9.74 7.38 -11.81
N PHE A 329 8.86 6.56 -12.39
CA PHE A 329 7.94 7.00 -13.45
C PHE A 329 7.20 8.30 -13.09
N HIS A 330 6.89 8.50 -11.80
CA HIS A 330 6.19 9.70 -11.32
C HIS A 330 7.00 11.00 -11.46
N GLU A 331 8.33 10.95 -11.55
CA GLU A 331 9.15 12.15 -11.73
C GLU A 331 8.99 12.77 -13.13
N GLN A 332 8.46 12.02 -14.11
CA GLN A 332 8.05 12.58 -15.41
C GLN A 332 7.00 13.68 -15.27
N ARG A 333 6.13 13.60 -14.26
CA ARG A 333 5.13 14.64 -14.00
C ARG A 333 5.77 15.94 -13.48
N SER A 334 6.86 15.84 -12.72
CA SER A 334 7.63 17.02 -12.28
C SER A 334 8.48 17.58 -13.42
N LEU A 335 9.05 16.72 -14.26
CA LEU A 335 9.74 17.16 -15.46
C LEU A 335 8.80 17.88 -16.43
N SER A 336 7.61 17.31 -16.67
CA SER A 336 6.55 17.93 -17.47
C SER A 336 6.20 19.33 -16.95
N GLU A 337 5.96 19.46 -15.65
CA GLU A 337 5.68 20.75 -15.02
C GLU A 337 6.80 21.77 -15.28
N ARG A 338 8.06 21.43 -15.01
CA ARG A 338 9.18 22.36 -15.21
C ARG A 338 9.35 22.80 -16.67
N LEU A 339 9.28 21.85 -17.60
CA LEU A 339 9.42 22.14 -19.04
C LEU A 339 8.26 23.01 -19.56
N TYR A 340 7.02 22.74 -19.15
CA TYR A 340 5.88 23.57 -19.55
C TYR A 340 5.87 24.93 -18.88
N LYS A 341 6.40 25.03 -17.65
CA LYS A 341 6.56 26.30 -16.96
C LYS A 341 7.53 27.21 -17.72
N GLU A 342 8.63 26.67 -18.22
CA GLU A 342 9.58 27.38 -19.10
C GLU A 342 8.93 27.83 -20.42
N GLN A 343 7.93 27.08 -20.93
CA GLN A 343 7.12 27.48 -22.08
C GLN A 343 5.98 28.46 -21.77
N GLY A 344 5.82 28.90 -20.51
CA GLY A 344 4.78 29.84 -20.11
C GLY A 344 3.36 29.25 -19.97
N LEU A 345 3.22 27.91 -19.95
CA LEU A 345 1.91 27.27 -19.76
C LEU A 345 1.45 27.35 -18.29
N ASP A 346 0.14 27.44 -18.08
CA ASP A 346 -0.49 27.27 -16.77
C ASP A 346 -0.41 25.79 -16.32
N THR A 347 0.69 25.45 -15.65
CA THR A 347 0.96 24.08 -15.19
C THR A 347 0.07 23.66 -14.02
N GLN A 348 -0.46 24.61 -13.25
CA GLN A 348 -1.41 24.32 -12.17
C GLN A 348 -2.68 23.68 -12.73
N LYS A 349 -3.24 24.26 -13.82
CA LYS A 349 -4.40 23.70 -14.53
C LYS A 349 -4.06 22.37 -15.20
N LEU A 350 -2.93 22.28 -15.92
CA LEU A 350 -2.51 21.04 -16.58
C LEU A 350 -2.41 19.87 -15.58
N LEU A 351 -1.81 20.12 -14.42
CA LEU A 351 -1.66 19.10 -13.37
C LEU A 351 -2.96 18.89 -12.58
N GLY A 352 -3.98 19.75 -12.70
CA GLY A 352 -5.22 19.67 -11.94
C GLY A 352 -5.04 19.90 -10.44
N HIS A 353 -4.09 20.76 -10.08
CA HIS A 353 -3.82 21.13 -8.69
C HIS A 353 -4.76 22.25 -8.24
N LYS A 354 -5.29 22.13 -7.02
CA LYS A 354 -6.22 23.15 -6.48
C LYS A 354 -5.49 24.42 -6.03
N THR A 355 -4.25 24.29 -5.58
CA THR A 355 -3.47 25.41 -5.03
C THR A 355 -2.08 25.47 -5.66
N GLN A 356 -1.54 26.69 -5.79
CA GLN A 356 -0.22 26.92 -6.37
C GLN A 356 0.89 26.22 -5.56
N GLN A 357 0.78 26.21 -4.23
CA GLN A 357 1.71 25.52 -3.34
C GLN A 357 1.88 24.02 -3.67
N GLN A 358 0.86 23.36 -4.24
CA GLN A 358 1.00 21.98 -4.72
C GLN A 358 1.88 21.90 -5.97
N THR A 359 1.73 22.84 -6.90
CA THR A 359 2.52 22.95 -8.12
C THR A 359 3.97 23.33 -7.84
N ASP A 360 4.22 24.25 -6.90
CA ASP A 360 5.58 24.67 -6.53
C ASP A 360 6.44 23.50 -6.04
N ARG A 361 5.82 22.50 -5.38
CA ARG A 361 6.50 21.26 -4.99
C ARG A 361 6.90 20.37 -6.17
N TYR A 362 6.34 20.56 -7.36
CA TYR A 362 6.76 19.88 -8.58
C TYR A 362 7.84 20.67 -9.32
N HIS A 363 7.84 22.00 -9.18
CA HIS A 363 8.84 22.90 -9.73
C HIS A 363 10.20 22.77 -9.06
N ASP A 364 10.21 22.54 -7.74
CA ASP A 364 11.44 22.33 -6.96
C ASP A 364 12.29 21.16 -7.52
N ASP A 365 13.49 21.47 -8.01
CA ASP A 365 14.44 20.54 -8.58
C ASP A 365 15.19 19.69 -7.52
N ARG A 366 14.95 19.98 -6.24
CA ARG A 366 15.56 19.37 -5.05
C ARG A 366 17.07 19.52 -4.99
N GLY A 367 17.59 20.64 -5.50
CA GLY A 367 19.02 20.94 -5.49
C GLY A 367 19.80 20.10 -6.50
N LYS A 368 19.14 19.63 -7.56
CA LYS A 368 19.77 18.85 -8.63
C LYS A 368 20.58 19.75 -9.58
N GLY A 369 20.11 20.96 -9.82
CA GLY A 369 20.81 22.00 -10.57
C GLY A 369 21.04 23.25 -9.71
N TRP A 370 21.71 24.22 -10.33
CA TRP A 370 21.85 25.56 -9.76
C TRP A 370 20.66 26.42 -10.19
N SER A 371 20.06 27.14 -9.22
CA SER A 371 19.09 28.18 -9.53
C SER A 371 19.81 29.38 -10.14
N LYS A 372 19.61 29.62 -11.44
CA LYS A 372 20.16 30.78 -12.14
C LYS A 372 19.22 31.97 -11.94
N VAL A 373 19.74 33.08 -11.44
CA VAL A 373 18.99 34.34 -11.37
C VAL A 373 19.02 34.97 -12.76
N ALA A 374 17.87 35.13 -13.39
CA ALA A 374 17.75 35.86 -14.66
C ALA A 374 17.91 37.36 -14.40
N LEU A 375 18.63 38.05 -15.29
CA LEU A 375 18.79 39.50 -15.30
C LEU A 375 17.65 40.17 -16.08
#